data_AF-A0A6V7PC20-F1
#
_entry.id   AF-A0A6V7PC20-F1
#
_cell.length_a   1.000
_cell.length_b   1.000
_cell.length_c   1.000
_cell.angle_alpha   90.00
_cell.angle_beta   90.00
_cell.angle_gamma   90.00
#
_symmetry.space_group_name_H-M   'P 1'
#
loop_
_entity.id
_entity.type
_entity.pdbx_description
1 polymer ?
#
loop_
_entity_poly.entity_id
_entity_poly.type
_entity_poly.pdbx_seq_one_letter_code
_entity_poly.pdbx_strand_id
1 'polypeptide(L)'
;MKLVKPKELFQKVYKSGSAEQGRLLGLDVGNKYVGLAISDACNKIASPVSVLVRKKTNIDHMAGDFKTLVSQFSLVGLVVGYPFSLQGQANFEAVQVKLFIEDLRKTGKLEGLSYTYWDENYTSKCVEALLAPLNFNPVLSKTMTDKFAAVGILQGYLDNMHRESRSGDMSEE
;
A
#
# COMPACT_ATOMS: atom_id res chain seq x y z
N MET A 1 -7.15 -6.24 12.37
CA MET A 1 -7.13 -6.13 10.89
C MET A 1 -7.69 -7.38 10.22
N LYS A 2 -8.40 -7.24 9.09
CA LYS A 2 -8.98 -8.33 8.30
C LYS A 2 -8.44 -8.33 6.87
N LEU A 3 -7.93 -9.47 6.40
CA LEU A 3 -7.57 -9.65 4.98
C LEU A 3 -8.84 -9.72 4.13
N VAL A 4 -8.89 -8.95 3.05
CA VAL A 4 -10.00 -8.93 2.09
C VAL A 4 -9.47 -8.95 0.66
N LYS A 5 -10.35 -9.26 -0.30
CA LYS A 5 -9.99 -9.20 -1.72
C LYS A 5 -9.70 -7.75 -2.15
N PRO A 6 -8.81 -7.52 -3.13
CA PRO A 6 -8.50 -6.18 -3.64
C PRO A 6 -9.74 -5.34 -3.98
N LYS A 7 -10.68 -5.91 -4.73
CA LYS A 7 -11.94 -5.25 -5.12
C LYS A 7 -12.86 -4.94 -3.93
N GLU A 8 -12.91 -5.83 -2.93
CA GLU A 8 -13.72 -5.61 -1.72
C GLU A 8 -13.15 -4.44 -0.90
N LEU A 9 -11.82 -4.34 -0.78
CA LEU A 9 -11.18 -3.20 -0.13
C LEU A 9 -11.52 -1.89 -0.85
N PHE A 10 -11.44 -1.88 -2.19
CA PHE A 10 -11.72 -0.70 -2.99
C PHE A 10 -13.18 -0.25 -2.85
N GLN A 11 -14.13 -1.17 -2.81
CA GLN A 11 -15.54 -0.83 -2.61
C GLN A 11 -15.83 -0.18 -1.25
N LYS A 12 -15.02 -0.46 -0.22
CA LYS A 12 -15.20 0.17 1.11
C LYS A 12 -14.94 1.67 1.09
N VAL A 13 -14.09 2.16 0.19
CA VAL A 13 -13.85 3.59 -0.05
C VAL A 13 -15.15 4.34 -0.39
N TYR A 14 -16.00 3.72 -1.21
CA TYR A 14 -17.24 4.34 -1.71
C TYR A 14 -18.48 4.04 -0.84
N LYS A 15 -18.38 3.06 0.06
CA LYS A 15 -19.46 2.68 0.99
C LYS A 15 -19.42 3.44 2.31
N SER A 16 -18.38 4.22 2.60
CA SER A 16 -18.41 5.16 3.72
C SER A 16 -19.44 6.24 3.40
N GLY A 17 -20.65 6.14 3.95
CA GLY A 17 -21.76 7.08 3.73
C GLY A 17 -21.54 8.49 4.30
N SER A 18 -20.28 8.91 4.47
CA SER A 18 -19.85 10.27 4.81
C SER A 18 -19.63 11.09 3.54
N ALA A 19 -19.79 12.42 3.65
CA ALA A 19 -19.48 13.36 2.57
C ALA A 19 -18.01 13.31 2.11
N GLU A 20 -17.12 12.74 2.94
CA GLU A 20 -15.74 12.44 2.61
C GLU A 20 -15.57 10.92 2.36
N GLN A 21 -15.07 10.57 1.18
CA GLN A 21 -14.68 9.19 0.84
C GLN A 21 -13.47 8.79 1.69
N GLY A 22 -13.53 7.60 2.28
CA GLY A 22 -12.41 7.05 3.04
C GLY A 22 -11.15 6.86 2.18
N ARG A 23 -9.97 7.03 2.78
CA ARG A 23 -8.68 6.96 2.05
C ARG A 23 -7.99 5.61 2.29
N LEU A 24 -7.05 5.28 1.43
CA LEU A 24 -6.24 4.07 1.52
C LEU A 24 -4.79 4.43 1.83
N LEU A 25 -4.13 3.58 2.61
CA LEU A 25 -2.72 3.70 2.90
C LEU A 25 -1.95 2.55 2.23
N GLY A 26 -0.98 2.91 1.40
CA GLY A 26 -0.03 2.00 0.77
C GLY A 26 1.18 1.76 1.67
N LEU A 27 1.59 0.50 1.77
CA LEU A 27 2.76 0.08 2.56
C LEU A 27 3.75 -0.65 1.66
N ASP A 28 4.99 -0.19 1.69
CA ASP A 28 6.17 -0.94 1.20
C ASP A 28 6.94 -1.46 2.41
N VAL A 29 7.00 -2.79 2.60
CA VAL A 29 7.52 -3.40 3.84
C VAL A 29 8.91 -3.96 3.61
N GLY A 30 9.92 -3.11 3.82
CA GLY A 30 11.32 -3.51 3.80
C GLY A 30 11.81 -4.13 5.13
N ASN A 31 13.07 -4.56 5.13
CA ASN A 31 13.71 -5.16 6.32
C ASN A 31 13.92 -4.15 7.46
N LYS A 32 14.31 -2.90 7.12
CA LYS A 32 14.64 -1.84 8.10
C LYS A 32 13.61 -0.72 8.15
N TYR A 33 12.82 -0.56 7.09
CA TYR A 33 11.91 0.56 6.93
C TYR A 33 10.57 0.08 6.37
N VAL A 34 9.52 0.83 6.70
CA VAL A 34 8.21 0.70 6.06
C VAL A 34 7.88 2.03 5.39
N GLY A 35 7.87 2.06 4.07
CA GLY A 35 7.47 3.22 3.29
C GLY A 35 5.95 3.36 3.30
N LEU A 36 5.45 4.58 3.48
CA LEU A 36 4.02 4.87 3.53
C LEU A 36 3.61 5.84 2.43
N ALA A 37 2.51 5.51 1.76
CA ALA A 37 1.84 6.38 0.81
C ALA A 37 0.34 6.44 1.11
N ILE A 38 -0.32 7.51 0.69
CA ILE A 38 -1.75 7.73 0.90
C ILE A 38 -2.44 8.09 -0.40
N SER A 39 -3.66 7.59 -0.61
CA SER A 39 -4.49 8.00 -1.74
C SER A 39 -5.07 9.39 -1.49
N ASP A 40 -5.43 10.16 -2.52
CA ASP A 40 -6.24 11.37 -2.36
C ASP A 40 -7.69 11.05 -1.96
N ALA A 41 -8.50 12.07 -1.69
CA ALA A 41 -9.90 11.88 -1.29
C ALA A 41 -10.73 11.17 -2.38
N CYS A 42 -10.42 11.37 -3.66
CA CYS A 42 -11.09 10.67 -4.76
C CYS A 42 -10.57 9.24 -4.98
N ASN A 43 -9.54 8.82 -4.23
CA ASN A 43 -8.81 7.58 -4.39
C ASN A 43 -8.33 7.33 -5.83
N LYS A 44 -7.81 8.37 -6.49
CA LYS A 44 -7.23 8.39 -7.84
C LYS A 44 -5.71 8.50 -7.84
N ILE A 45 -5.14 9.24 -6.90
CA ILE A 45 -3.71 9.58 -6.90
C ILE A 45 -3.09 9.16 -5.57
N ALA A 46 -1.96 8.47 -5.61
CA ALA A 46 -1.14 8.17 -4.44
C ALA A 46 -0.08 9.26 -4.21
N SER A 47 0.21 9.57 -2.95
CA SER A 47 1.24 10.53 -2.55
C SER A 47 2.06 10.00 -1.37
N PRO A 48 3.35 10.33 -1.27
CA PRO A 48 4.18 9.87 -0.16
C PRO A 48 3.72 10.52 1.16
N VAL A 49 3.80 9.77 2.26
CA VAL A 49 3.47 10.26 3.62
C VAL A 49 4.72 10.35 4.47
N SER A 50 5.32 9.20 4.76
CA SER A 50 6.46 9.09 5.66
C SER A 50 7.11 7.73 5.52
N VAL A 51 8.24 7.53 6.21
CA VAL A 51 8.91 6.23 6.31
C VAL A 51 9.08 5.92 7.79
N LEU A 52 8.60 4.74 8.22
CA LEU A 52 8.74 4.28 9.60
C LEU A 52 9.95 3.36 9.72
N VAL A 53 10.69 3.45 10.84
CA VAL A 53 11.79 2.53 11.13
C VAL A 53 11.21 1.23 11.69
N ARG A 54 11.55 0.10 11.08
CA ARG A 54 11.10 -1.23 11.50
C ARG A 54 12.15 -1.88 12.40
N LYS A 55 11.72 -2.32 13.58
CA LYS A 55 12.50 -3.16 14.51
C LYS A 55 11.56 -4.21 15.11
N LYS A 56 12.09 -5.37 15.52
CA LYS A 56 11.27 -6.38 16.20
C LYS A 56 10.66 -5.85 17.51
N THR A 57 11.36 -4.92 18.18
CA THR A 57 10.97 -4.39 19.50
C THR A 57 10.02 -3.21 19.45
N ASN A 58 9.72 -2.64 18.27
CA ASN A 58 8.92 -1.42 18.17
C ASN A 58 7.55 -1.62 17.51
N ILE A 59 7.10 -2.87 17.33
CA ILE A 59 5.82 -3.15 16.64
C ILE A 59 4.63 -2.46 17.30
N ASP A 60 4.61 -2.38 18.64
CA ASP A 60 3.52 -1.75 19.39
C ASP A 60 3.48 -0.22 19.18
N HIS A 61 4.65 0.42 19.11
CA HIS A 61 4.78 1.83 18.75
C HIS A 61 4.34 2.07 17.31
N MET A 62 4.81 1.26 16.36
CA MET A 62 4.41 1.37 14.96
C MET A 62 2.89 1.22 14.80
N ALA A 63 2.28 0.28 15.51
CA ALA A 63 0.82 0.14 15.51
C ALA A 63 0.10 1.38 16.06
N GLY A 64 0.71 2.10 17.01
CA GLY A 64 0.25 3.42 17.48
C GLY A 64 0.37 4.50 16.41
N ASP A 65 1.49 4.53 15.67
CA ASP A 65 1.69 5.45 14.54
C ASP A 65 0.63 5.21 13.46
N PHE A 66 0.40 3.95 13.07
CA PHE A 66 -0.66 3.57 12.13
C PHE A 66 -2.05 3.97 12.65
N LYS A 67 -2.34 3.75 13.94
CA LYS A 67 -3.63 4.16 14.51
C LYS A 67 -3.85 5.67 14.41
N THR A 68 -2.79 6.46 14.65
CA THR A 68 -2.82 7.91 14.51
C THR A 68 -3.10 8.32 13.06
N LEU A 69 -2.39 7.72 12.11
CA LEU A 69 -2.59 7.96 10.68
C LEU A 69 -4.02 7.59 10.24
N VAL A 70 -4.57 6.50 10.77
CA VAL A 70 -5.93 6.05 10.47
C VAL A 70 -6.97 7.07 10.88
N SER A 71 -6.83 7.64 12.09
CA SER A 71 -7.70 8.70 12.56
C SER A 71 -7.49 10.01 11.80
N GLN A 72 -6.24 10.39 11.56
CA GLN A 72 -5.88 11.66 10.91
C GLN A 72 -6.35 11.73 9.46
N PHE A 73 -6.31 10.62 8.74
CA PHE A 73 -6.58 10.57 7.30
C PHE A 73 -7.85 9.83 6.92
N SER A 74 -8.69 9.47 7.89
CA SER A 74 -9.93 8.71 7.66
C SER A 74 -9.66 7.45 6.83
N LEU A 75 -8.64 6.68 7.22
CA LEU A 75 -8.22 5.50 6.46
C LEU A 75 -9.23 4.36 6.63
N VAL A 76 -9.67 3.78 5.52
CA VAL A 76 -10.60 2.64 5.50
C VAL A 76 -9.90 1.31 5.27
N GLY A 77 -8.63 1.34 4.86
CA GLY A 77 -7.86 0.14 4.68
C GLY A 77 -6.43 0.34 4.19
N LEU A 78 -5.69 -0.77 4.18
CA LEU A 78 -4.28 -0.81 3.81
C LEU A 78 -4.06 -1.64 2.54
N VAL A 79 -3.23 -1.12 1.64
CA VAL A 79 -2.72 -1.85 0.48
C VAL A 79 -1.26 -2.18 0.77
N VAL A 80 -0.97 -3.47 0.98
CA VAL A 80 0.35 -3.93 1.40
C VAL A 80 1.06 -4.51 0.19
N GLY A 81 2.21 -3.95 -0.16
CA GLY A 81 3.09 -4.53 -1.15
C GLY A 81 3.43 -5.98 -0.77
N TYR A 82 3.38 -6.85 -1.76
CA TYR A 82 3.70 -8.25 -1.59
C TYR A 82 4.46 -8.75 -2.82
N PRO A 83 5.70 -9.25 -2.66
CA PRO A 83 6.51 -9.70 -3.78
C PRO A 83 6.04 -11.09 -4.19
N PHE A 84 5.06 -11.15 -5.10
CA PHE A 84 4.56 -12.41 -5.64
C PHE A 84 5.66 -13.10 -6.44
N SER A 85 5.94 -14.36 -6.08
CA SER A 85 6.90 -15.19 -6.81
C SER A 85 6.28 -15.62 -8.14
N LEU A 86 6.95 -15.31 -9.25
CA LEU A 86 6.55 -15.73 -10.59
C LEU A 86 6.78 -17.23 -10.86
N GLN A 87 7.57 -17.91 -10.02
CA GLN A 87 8.09 -19.26 -10.29
C GLN A 87 7.92 -20.25 -9.11
N GLY A 88 7.03 -19.96 -8.16
CA GLY A 88 6.64 -20.92 -7.11
C GLY A 88 7.67 -21.13 -5.98
N GLN A 89 8.82 -20.45 -6.00
CA GLN A 89 9.75 -20.46 -4.87
C GLN A 89 9.28 -19.56 -3.73
N ALA A 90 9.54 -20.02 -2.49
CA ALA A 90 9.30 -19.24 -1.28
C ALA A 90 10.17 -17.98 -1.29
N ASN A 91 9.53 -16.81 -1.41
CA ASN A 91 10.25 -15.55 -1.29
C ASN A 91 10.39 -15.18 0.20
N PHE A 92 11.63 -15.11 0.69
CA PHE A 92 11.93 -14.68 2.06
C PHE A 92 11.29 -13.34 2.40
N GLU A 93 11.25 -12.41 1.44
CA GLU A 93 10.64 -11.09 1.59
C GLU A 93 9.13 -11.20 1.81
N ALA A 94 8.45 -12.05 1.03
CA ALA A 94 7.02 -12.31 1.20
C ALA A 94 6.67 -12.86 2.60
N VAL A 95 7.56 -13.70 3.17
CA VAL A 95 7.43 -14.18 4.56
C VAL A 95 7.60 -13.01 5.54
N GLN A 96 8.59 -12.14 5.33
CA GLN A 96 8.81 -10.96 6.18
C GLN A 96 7.62 -9.99 6.16
N VAL A 97 6.97 -9.79 5.01
CA VAL A 97 5.76 -8.97 4.90
C VAL A 97 4.62 -9.60 5.71
N LYS A 98 4.37 -10.90 5.52
CA LYS A 98 3.30 -11.62 6.25
C LYS A 98 3.50 -11.58 7.76
N LEU A 99 4.73 -11.81 8.23
CA LEU A 99 5.06 -11.74 9.65
C LEU A 99 4.82 -10.34 10.21
N PHE A 100 5.24 -9.30 9.49
CA PHE A 100 5.00 -7.91 9.89
C PHE A 100 3.51 -7.59 10.05
N ILE A 101 2.69 -7.99 9.07
CA ILE A 101 1.24 -7.76 9.13
C ILE A 101 0.59 -8.55 10.26
N GLU A 102 1.04 -9.79 10.51
CA GLU A 102 0.53 -10.59 11.63
C GLU A 102 0.94 -9.99 12.98
N ASP A 103 2.16 -9.50 13.12
CA ASP A 103 2.62 -8.83 14.33
C ASP A 103 1.84 -7.53 14.59
N LEU A 104 1.56 -6.73 13.54
CA LEU A 104 0.64 -5.59 13.65
C LEU A 104 -0.77 -6.02 14.08
N ARG A 105 -1.30 -7.11 13.51
CA ARG A 105 -2.63 -7.64 13.84
C ARG A 105 -2.73 -8.04 15.30
N LYS A 106 -1.70 -8.71 15.85
CA LYS A 106 -1.64 -9.16 17.24
C LYS A 106 -1.67 -8.02 18.26
N THR A 107 -1.28 -6.80 17.87
CA THR A 107 -1.36 -5.63 18.77
C THR A 107 -2.80 -5.21 19.11
N GLY A 108 -3.79 -5.59 18.28
CA GLY A 108 -5.19 -5.17 18.44
C GLY A 108 -5.47 -3.69 18.16
N LYS A 109 -4.45 -2.81 18.06
CA LYS A 109 -4.64 -1.37 17.87
C LYS A 109 -5.27 -0.98 16.52
N LEU A 110 -5.16 -1.87 15.54
CA LEU A 110 -5.69 -1.74 14.18
C LEU A 110 -6.88 -2.68 13.94
N GLU A 111 -7.61 -3.02 15.00
CA GLU A 111 -8.89 -3.72 14.88
C GLU A 111 -9.91 -2.87 14.09
N GLY A 112 -10.77 -3.53 13.30
CA GLY A 112 -11.71 -2.86 12.39
C GLY A 112 -11.16 -2.52 11.00
N LEU A 113 -9.85 -2.32 10.82
CA LEU A 113 -9.27 -2.07 9.49
C LEU A 113 -9.21 -3.32 8.61
N SER A 114 -9.39 -3.10 7.31
CA SER A 114 -9.17 -4.12 6.29
C SER A 114 -7.84 -3.90 5.57
N TYR A 115 -7.25 -4.97 5.06
CA TYR A 115 -6.06 -4.86 4.22
C TYR A 115 -6.11 -5.85 3.07
N THR A 116 -5.33 -5.60 2.03
CA THR A 116 -5.11 -6.52 0.93
C THR A 116 -3.63 -6.54 0.55
N TYR A 117 -3.21 -7.60 -0.12
CA TYR A 117 -1.87 -7.70 -0.71
C TYR A 117 -1.94 -7.26 -2.17
N TRP A 118 -0.91 -6.54 -2.62
CA TRP A 118 -0.80 -6.06 -3.99
C TRP A 118 0.58 -6.33 -4.57
N ASP A 119 0.64 -6.66 -5.86
CA ASP A 119 1.89 -7.05 -6.52
C ASP A 119 2.83 -5.86 -6.72
N GLU A 120 4.06 -6.00 -6.23
CA GLU A 120 5.15 -5.02 -6.31
C GLU A 120 5.88 -5.05 -7.67
N ASN A 121 5.71 -6.10 -8.48
CA ASN A 121 6.50 -6.30 -9.70
C ASN A 121 6.26 -5.23 -10.78
N TYR A 122 5.08 -4.59 -10.79
CA TYR A 122 4.79 -3.49 -11.71
C TYR A 122 5.32 -2.14 -11.21
N THR A 123 5.73 -2.07 -9.95
CA THR A 123 5.97 -0.82 -9.25
C THR A 123 7.31 -0.19 -9.59
N SER A 124 8.39 -0.98 -9.60
CA SER A 124 9.74 -0.48 -9.84
C SER A 124 9.87 0.14 -11.23
N LYS A 125 9.31 -0.52 -12.26
CA LYS A 125 9.35 -0.01 -13.64
C LYS A 125 8.58 1.28 -13.83
N CYS A 126 7.43 1.45 -13.18
CA CYS A 126 6.66 2.69 -13.26
C CYS A 126 7.38 3.85 -12.59
N VAL A 127 7.96 3.62 -11.40
CA VAL A 127 8.74 4.65 -10.69
C VAL A 127 10.04 4.97 -11.44
N GLU A 128 10.74 3.97 -11.95
CA GLU A 128 11.93 4.17 -12.81
C GLU A 128 11.59 4.98 -14.06
N ALA A 129 10.47 4.70 -14.73
CA ALA A 129 10.02 5.46 -15.90
C ALA A 129 9.67 6.92 -15.54
N LEU A 130 9.14 7.17 -14.35
CA LEU A 130 8.86 8.53 -13.86
C LEU A 130 10.16 9.30 -13.55
N LEU A 131 11.17 8.62 -13.02
CA LEU A 131 12.44 9.22 -12.62
C LEU A 131 13.44 9.35 -13.78
N ALA A 132 13.33 8.52 -14.81
CA ALA A 132 14.26 8.49 -15.94
C ALA A 132 14.44 9.86 -16.63
N PRO A 133 13.39 10.65 -16.92
CA PRO A 133 13.55 11.98 -17.52
C PRO A 133 14.30 12.99 -16.64
N LEU A 134 14.41 12.75 -15.33
CA LEU A 134 15.09 13.64 -14.39
C LEU A 134 16.62 13.46 -14.38
N ASN A 135 17.14 12.46 -15.12
CA ASN A 135 18.58 12.19 -15.29
C ASN A 135 19.37 12.15 -13.96
N PHE A 136 18.78 11.57 -12.92
CA PHE A 136 19.49 11.34 -11.66
C PHE A 136 20.62 10.33 -11.84
N ASN A 137 21.70 10.50 -11.05
CA ASN A 137 22.75 9.48 -10.99
C ASN A 137 22.18 8.16 -10.41
N PRO A 138 22.78 6.99 -10.70
CA PRO A 138 22.22 5.69 -10.31
C PRO A 138 21.95 5.53 -8.81
N VAL A 139 22.79 6.14 -7.97
CA VAL A 139 22.65 6.08 -6.50
C VAL A 139 21.41 6.87 -6.07
N LEU A 140 21.22 8.07 -6.62
CA LEU A 140 20.08 8.91 -6.34
C LEU A 140 18.80 8.33 -6.94
N SER A 141 18.84 7.79 -8.17
CA SER A 141 17.71 7.10 -8.79
C SER A 141 17.22 5.95 -7.92
N LYS A 142 18.14 5.07 -7.46
CA LYS A 142 17.79 3.98 -6.54
C LYS A 142 17.19 4.50 -5.23
N THR A 143 17.81 5.52 -4.64
CA THR A 143 17.30 6.14 -3.41
C THR A 143 15.89 6.70 -3.59
N MET A 144 15.59 7.30 -4.76
CA MET A 144 14.27 7.81 -5.08
C MET A 144 13.29 6.66 -5.33
N THR A 145 13.67 5.63 -6.09
CA THR A 145 12.85 4.43 -6.29
C THR A 145 12.42 3.82 -4.96
N ASP A 146 13.36 3.62 -4.03
CA ASP A 146 13.07 3.09 -2.69
C ASP A 146 12.13 4.02 -1.89
N LYS A 147 12.29 5.35 -2.01
CA LYS A 147 11.42 6.33 -1.34
C LYS A 147 10.00 6.38 -1.91
N PHE A 148 9.83 6.06 -3.19
CA PHE A 148 8.56 6.12 -3.89
C PHE A 148 7.92 4.73 -4.10
N ALA A 149 8.53 3.66 -3.60
CA ALA A 149 8.00 2.30 -3.73
C ALA A 149 6.57 2.17 -3.21
N ALA A 150 6.28 2.68 -2.00
CA ALA A 150 4.94 2.69 -1.42
C ALA A 150 3.92 3.46 -2.29
N VAL A 151 4.35 4.55 -2.93
CA VAL A 151 3.51 5.35 -3.83
C VAL A 151 3.15 4.53 -5.05
N GLY A 152 4.15 3.89 -5.67
CA GLY A 152 3.90 3.07 -6.84
C GLY A 152 3.02 1.85 -6.52
N ILE A 153 3.18 1.20 -5.36
CA ILE A 153 2.32 0.08 -4.93
C ILE A 153 0.86 0.55 -4.88
N LEU A 154 0.62 1.67 -4.20
CA LEU A 154 -0.73 2.19 -4.03
C LEU A 154 -1.30 2.68 -5.37
N GLN A 155 -0.51 3.40 -6.18
CA GLN A 155 -0.96 3.88 -7.48
C GLN A 155 -1.32 2.72 -8.40
N GLY A 156 -0.47 1.69 -8.47
CA GLY A 156 -0.73 0.50 -9.28
C GLY A 156 -2.02 -0.21 -8.87
N TYR A 157 -2.29 -0.28 -7.56
CA TYR A 157 -3.57 -0.79 -7.05
C TYR A 157 -4.76 0.06 -7.51
N LEU A 158 -4.71 1.39 -7.30
CA LEU A 158 -5.79 2.30 -7.67
C LEU A 158 -6.09 2.24 -9.17
N ASP A 159 -5.04 2.35 -10.01
CA ASP A 159 -5.17 2.31 -11.47
C ASP A 159 -5.78 1.00 -11.96
N ASN A 160 -5.42 -0.13 -11.34
CA ASN A 160 -6.02 -1.41 -11.68
C ASN A 160 -7.49 -1.47 -11.27
N MET A 161 -7.83 -1.02 -10.07
CA MET A 161 -9.22 -1.02 -9.59
C MET A 161 -10.14 -0.13 -10.45
N HIS A 162 -9.68 1.05 -10.89
CA HIS A 162 -10.46 1.89 -11.82
C HIS A 162 -10.59 1.29 -13.22
N ARG A 163 -9.57 0.58 -13.69
CA ARG A 163 -9.63 -0.11 -14.98
C ARG A 163 -10.66 -1.23 -14.94
N GLU A 164 -10.62 -2.05 -13.90
CA GLU A 164 -11.57 -3.14 -13.69
C GLU A 164 -13.01 -2.64 -13.54
N SER A 165 -13.22 -1.50 -12.86
CA SER A 165 -14.56 -0.92 -12.74
C SER A 165 -15.10 -0.42 -14.08
N ARG A 166 -14.26 0.14 -14.96
CA ARG A 166 -14.67 0.60 -16.31
C ARG A 166 -14.95 -0.56 -17.27
N SER A 167 -14.20 -1.65 -17.17
CA SER A 167 -14.44 -2.84 -18.00
C SER A 167 -15.69 -3.63 -17.62
N GLY A 168 -16.18 -3.49 -16.39
CA GLY A 168 -17.45 -4.11 -15.95
C GLY A 168 -18.70 -3.44 -16.53
N ASP A 169 -18.64 -2.13 -16.79
CA ASP A 169 -19.77 -1.37 -17.37
C ASP A 169 -19.94 -1.61 -18.89
N MET A 170 -18.91 -2.10 -19.58
CA MET A 170 -18.93 -2.31 -21.03
C MET A 170 -19.41 -3.70 -21.48
N SER A 171 -19.78 -4.58 -20.55
CA SER A 171 -20.27 -5.94 -20.85
C SER A 171 -21.79 -6.10 -20.74
N GLU A 172 -22.53 -5.00 -20.55
CA GLU A 172 -24.00 -5.00 -20.45
C GLU A 172 -24.72 -4.23 -21.58
N GLU A 173 -24.03 -3.88 -22.67
CA GLU A 173 -24.62 -3.35 -23.92
C GLU A 173 -24.41 -4.31 -25.10
#